data_AF-A0A969EL81-F1
#
_entry.id   AF-A0A969EL81-F1
#
_cell.length_a   1.000
_cell.length_b   1.000
_cell.length_c   1.000
_cell.angle_alpha   90.00
_cell.angle_beta   90.00
_cell.angle_gamma   90.00
#
_symmetry.space_group_name_H-M   'P 1'
#
loop_
_entity.id
_entity.type
_entity.pdbx_description
1 polymer ?
#
loop_
_entity_poly.entity_id
_entity_poly.type
_entity_poly.pdbx_seq_one_letter_code
_entity_poly.pdbx_strand_id
1 'polypeptide(L)'
;MKRILRWTILSFTLLSTFLLVPFALAHPLGNFTTNHFAELRVGKEEILLTYVLDMAEIPAFQEISTFDKNDNQVADTSEAAEYHAPKCQEVLGKQDLSLNNRSLSLALVSSEVSFPLGVGNLPTLRLTCSFRGAIPALEESGQLVFRDMLYPNRLGWREIVVIADGISIQGDFTASSISNRLMAYPEDLLESPLDQREVFLTLASGGRAVEAQAQESQTTSFSNQPWTGRRCLYPLDYPTGIYPCDSYHSFARRFLHGRGTCAHSRPWKNGCSSVFGRYTWNI
;
A
#
# COMPACT_ATOMS: atom_id res chain seq x y z
N MET A 1 -28.33 -51.15 -17.69
CA MET A 1 -27.12 -51.18 -16.83
C MET A 1 -25.91 -50.46 -17.44
N LYS A 2 -25.42 -50.84 -18.64
CA LYS A 2 -24.23 -50.20 -19.28
C LYS A 2 -24.35 -48.68 -19.54
N ARG A 3 -25.56 -48.17 -19.82
CA ARG A 3 -25.81 -46.72 -20.01
C ARG A 3 -25.74 -45.94 -18.69
N ILE A 4 -26.29 -46.47 -17.60
CA ILE A 4 -26.27 -45.83 -16.28
C ILE A 4 -24.84 -45.78 -15.74
N LEU A 5 -24.07 -46.86 -15.93
CA LEU A 5 -22.65 -46.92 -15.55
C LEU A 5 -21.77 -45.91 -16.32
N ARG A 6 -22.08 -45.64 -17.59
CA ARG A 6 -21.37 -44.62 -18.39
C ARG A 6 -21.65 -43.21 -17.90
N TRP A 7 -22.88 -42.93 -17.47
CA TRP A 7 -23.27 -41.61 -16.98
C TRP A 7 -22.69 -41.33 -15.60
N THR A 8 -22.66 -42.33 -14.70
CA THR A 8 -22.00 -42.18 -13.40
C THR A 8 -20.48 -41.99 -13.54
N ILE A 9 -19.82 -42.69 -14.46
CA ILE A 9 -18.39 -42.48 -14.73
C ILE A 9 -18.14 -41.06 -15.27
N LEU A 10 -18.94 -40.59 -16.23
CA LEU A 10 -18.83 -39.24 -16.79
C LEU A 10 -19.08 -38.14 -15.75
N SER A 11 -20.08 -38.31 -14.89
CA SER A 11 -20.37 -37.37 -13.80
C SER A 11 -19.26 -37.36 -12.75
N PHE A 12 -18.69 -38.52 -12.42
CA PHE A 12 -17.61 -38.63 -11.44
C PHE A 12 -16.29 -38.04 -11.98
N THR A 13 -15.96 -38.25 -13.26
CA THR A 13 -14.81 -37.58 -13.89
C THR A 13 -14.99 -36.08 -13.99
N LEU A 14 -16.18 -35.59 -14.38
CA LEU A 14 -16.47 -34.16 -14.46
C LEU A 14 -16.40 -33.47 -13.08
N LEU A 15 -16.94 -34.12 -12.04
CA LEU A 15 -16.90 -33.63 -10.67
C LEU A 15 -15.46 -33.64 -10.12
N SER A 16 -14.68 -34.68 -10.42
CA SER A 16 -13.27 -34.79 -10.05
C SER A 16 -12.41 -33.70 -10.71
N THR A 17 -12.64 -33.37 -11.99
CA THR A 17 -11.93 -32.26 -12.64
C THR A 17 -12.27 -30.88 -12.09
N PHE A 18 -13.47 -30.69 -11.52
CA PHE A 18 -13.85 -29.41 -10.91
C PHE A 18 -13.24 -29.21 -9.52
N LEU A 19 -12.98 -30.29 -8.79
CA LEU A 19 -12.39 -30.26 -7.44
C LEU A 19 -10.87 -30.06 -7.43
N LEU A 20 -10.19 -30.22 -8.57
CA LEU A 20 -8.73 -30.14 -8.71
C LEU A 20 -8.23 -28.84 -9.33
N VAL A 21 -9.10 -27.85 -9.62
CA VAL A 21 -8.65 -26.56 -10.13
C VAL A 21 -8.08 -25.75 -8.96
N PRO A 22 -6.77 -25.42 -8.95
CA PRO A 22 -6.23 -24.51 -7.95
C PRO A 22 -6.96 -23.16 -8.08
N PHE A 23 -7.55 -22.70 -6.98
CA PHE A 23 -8.13 -21.36 -6.91
C PHE A 23 -6.98 -20.36 -6.93
N ALA A 24 -6.74 -19.72 -8.08
CA ALA A 24 -5.97 -18.49 -8.12
C ALA A 24 -6.90 -17.34 -7.72
N LEU A 25 -6.59 -16.68 -6.62
CA LEU A 25 -7.30 -15.47 -6.21
C LEU A 25 -6.83 -14.30 -7.07
N ALA A 26 -7.74 -13.36 -7.33
CA ALA A 26 -7.34 -12.09 -7.93
C ALA A 26 -6.32 -11.46 -6.99
N HIS A 27 -5.39 -10.66 -7.52
CA HIS A 27 -4.63 -9.81 -6.64
C HIS A 27 -5.62 -9.06 -5.72
N PRO A 28 -5.54 -9.18 -4.37
CA PRO A 28 -6.65 -8.79 -3.48
C PRO A 28 -7.06 -7.33 -3.59
N LEU A 29 -6.15 -6.48 -4.06
CA LEU A 29 -6.35 -5.04 -4.25
C LEU A 29 -6.67 -4.64 -5.70
N GLY A 30 -6.83 -5.62 -6.60
CA GLY A 30 -7.11 -5.46 -8.02
C GLY A 30 -5.87 -5.50 -8.93
N ASN A 31 -6.11 -5.71 -10.22
CA ASN A 31 -5.07 -6.10 -11.19
C ASN A 31 -4.03 -5.01 -11.54
N PHE A 32 -4.20 -3.80 -11.02
CA PHE A 32 -3.38 -2.63 -11.37
C PHE A 32 -2.46 -2.16 -10.24
N THR A 33 -2.53 -2.80 -9.07
CA THR A 33 -1.84 -2.31 -7.88
C THR A 33 -0.35 -2.64 -7.87
N THR A 34 0.40 -1.77 -7.22
CA THR A 34 1.81 -1.97 -6.88
C THR A 34 1.95 -1.73 -5.38
N ASN A 35 2.29 -2.78 -4.64
CA ASN A 35 2.26 -2.85 -3.20
C ASN A 35 3.68 -2.90 -2.64
N HIS A 36 3.89 -2.17 -1.55
CA HIS A 36 5.19 -1.87 -0.99
C HIS A 36 5.17 -2.22 0.49
N PHE A 37 6.20 -2.92 0.95
CA PHE A 37 6.43 -3.18 2.36
C PHE A 37 7.88 -2.87 2.68
N ALA A 38 8.11 -2.08 3.72
CA ALA A 38 9.43 -1.76 4.24
C ALA A 38 9.50 -2.09 5.73
N GLU A 39 10.45 -2.96 6.12
CA GLU A 39 10.79 -3.22 7.51
C GLU A 39 12.16 -2.63 7.80
N LEU A 40 12.20 -1.64 8.71
CA LEU A 40 13.41 -1.06 9.26
C LEU A 40 13.73 -1.77 10.58
N ARG A 41 14.78 -2.58 10.61
CA ARG A 41 15.35 -3.07 11.87
C ARG A 41 16.50 -2.16 12.27
N VAL A 42 16.26 -1.32 13.28
CA VAL A 42 17.17 -0.27 13.72
C VAL A 42 17.98 -0.80 14.90
N GLY A 43 19.29 -0.99 14.70
CA GLY A 43 20.23 -1.42 15.72
C GLY A 43 21.04 -0.25 16.32
N LYS A 44 22.05 -0.58 17.13
CA LYS A 44 23.00 0.43 17.64
C LYS A 44 24.03 0.89 16.60
N GLU A 45 24.52 -0.05 15.80
CA GLU A 45 25.64 0.15 14.86
C GLU A 45 25.24 -0.05 13.41
N GLU A 46 24.09 -0.69 13.16
CA GLU A 46 23.59 -0.97 11.83
C GLU A 46 22.07 -0.82 11.74
N ILE A 47 21.60 -0.58 10.53
CA ILE A 47 20.20 -0.63 10.16
C ILE A 47 20.03 -1.62 9.01
N LEU A 48 19.01 -2.47 9.12
CA LEU A 48 18.58 -3.36 8.05
C LEU A 48 17.27 -2.87 7.47
N LEU A 49 17.19 -2.80 6.14
CA LEU A 49 15.95 -2.54 5.41
C LEU A 49 15.58 -3.81 4.65
N THR A 50 14.48 -4.45 5.02
CA THR A 50 13.83 -5.47 4.19
C THR A 50 12.73 -4.80 3.40
N TYR A 51 12.79 -4.90 2.08
CA TYR A 51 11.82 -4.31 1.17
C TYR A 51 11.14 -5.40 0.35
N VAL A 52 9.82 -5.37 0.26
CA VAL A 52 9.04 -6.22 -0.65
C VAL A 52 8.29 -5.33 -1.62
N LEU A 53 8.52 -5.55 -2.90
CA LEU A 53 7.74 -5.01 -4.00
C LEU A 53 6.85 -6.11 -4.55
N ASP A 54 5.55 -5.89 -4.51
CA ASP A 54 4.56 -6.82 -5.00
C ASP A 54 3.72 -6.14 -6.09
N MET A 55 3.70 -6.74 -7.27
CA MET A 55 3.02 -6.21 -8.44
C MET A 55 1.91 -7.16 -8.85
N ALA A 56 0.70 -6.60 -8.94
CA ALA A 56 -0.45 -7.28 -9.51
C ALA A 56 -0.24 -7.60 -11.01
N GLU A 57 -1.20 -8.30 -11.60
CA GLU A 57 -1.08 -8.96 -12.91
C GLU A 57 -0.61 -8.01 -14.03
N ILE A 58 -1.17 -6.81 -14.13
CA ILE A 58 -0.82 -5.88 -15.22
C ILE A 58 0.56 -5.23 -15.03
N PRO A 59 0.91 -4.64 -13.87
CA PRO A 59 2.28 -4.18 -13.65
C PRO A 59 3.31 -5.32 -13.72
N ALA A 60 2.99 -6.52 -13.23
CA ALA A 60 3.88 -7.68 -13.33
C ALA A 60 4.13 -8.04 -14.79
N PHE A 61 3.09 -8.12 -15.62
CA PHE A 61 3.24 -8.36 -17.06
C PHE A 61 4.15 -7.32 -17.73
N GLN A 62 3.96 -6.04 -17.40
CA GLN A 62 4.80 -4.96 -17.92
C GLN A 62 6.27 -5.11 -17.48
N GLU A 63 6.51 -5.44 -16.21
CA GLU A 63 7.85 -5.59 -15.67
C GLU A 63 8.54 -6.85 -16.23
N ILE A 64 7.84 -7.99 -16.33
CA ILE A 64 8.37 -9.24 -16.90
C ILE A 64 8.82 -9.03 -18.34
N SER A 65 8.06 -8.28 -19.14
CA SER A 65 8.44 -7.98 -20.53
C SER A 65 9.80 -7.27 -20.68
N THR A 66 10.34 -6.69 -19.61
CA THR A 66 11.67 -6.03 -19.64
C THR A 66 12.84 -7.01 -19.59
N PHE A 67 12.60 -8.25 -19.14
CA PHE A 67 13.62 -9.30 -19.01
C PHE A 67 13.24 -10.64 -19.66
N ASP A 68 12.08 -10.72 -20.31
CA ASP A 68 11.69 -11.84 -21.18
C ASP A 68 12.54 -11.82 -22.47
N LYS A 69 13.61 -12.63 -22.49
CA LYS A 69 14.58 -12.65 -23.60
C LYS A 69 14.07 -13.48 -24.77
N ASN A 70 13.12 -14.38 -24.53
CA ASN A 70 12.63 -15.33 -25.52
C ASN A 70 11.23 -14.96 -26.09
N ASP A 71 10.59 -13.91 -25.55
CA ASP A 71 9.30 -13.33 -25.98
C ASP A 71 8.12 -14.31 -25.87
N ASN A 72 8.16 -15.23 -24.90
CA ASN A 72 7.08 -16.18 -24.65
C ASN A 72 6.06 -15.69 -23.61
N GLN A 73 6.29 -14.53 -22.99
CA GLN A 73 5.44 -13.92 -21.97
C GLN A 73 5.26 -14.77 -20.71
N VAL A 74 6.21 -15.67 -20.44
CA VAL A 74 6.23 -16.53 -19.26
C VAL A 74 7.28 -16.01 -18.29
N ALA A 75 6.89 -15.84 -17.04
CA ALA A 75 7.82 -15.49 -15.98
C ALA A 75 8.73 -16.70 -15.66
N ASP A 76 9.99 -16.63 -16.11
CA ASP A 76 11.00 -17.66 -15.86
C ASP A 76 12.05 -17.18 -14.86
N THR A 77 12.38 -18.03 -13.88
CA THR A 77 13.42 -17.75 -12.88
C THR A 77 14.81 -17.70 -13.50
N SER A 78 15.05 -18.41 -14.60
CA SER A 78 16.32 -18.36 -15.33
C SER A 78 16.53 -16.98 -15.98
N GLU A 79 15.49 -16.44 -16.64
CA GLU A 79 15.55 -15.10 -17.22
C GLU A 79 15.61 -14.00 -16.15
N ALA A 80 14.93 -14.23 -15.02
CA ALA A 80 14.93 -13.32 -13.89
C ALA A 80 16.22 -13.32 -13.05
N ALA A 81 17.15 -14.26 -13.29
CA ALA A 81 18.40 -14.39 -12.53
C ALA A 81 19.30 -13.15 -12.60
N GLU A 82 19.24 -12.42 -13.72
CA GLU A 82 19.98 -11.16 -13.91
C GLU A 82 19.13 -9.92 -13.57
N TYR A 83 17.84 -10.08 -13.29
CA TYR A 83 16.89 -8.99 -13.08
C TYR A 83 16.83 -8.51 -11.62
N HIS A 84 16.75 -9.42 -10.66
CA HIS A 84 16.37 -9.07 -9.28
C HIS A 84 17.36 -8.14 -8.57
N ALA A 85 18.67 -8.34 -8.75
CA ALA A 85 19.68 -7.51 -8.08
C ALA A 85 19.71 -6.07 -8.64
N PRO A 86 19.74 -5.85 -9.97
CA PRO A 86 19.56 -4.51 -10.55
C PRO A 86 18.25 -3.83 -10.13
N LYS A 87 17.13 -4.58 -10.10
CA LYS A 87 15.86 -4.01 -9.65
C LYS A 87 15.91 -3.58 -8.18
N CYS A 88 16.52 -4.37 -7.30
CA CYS A 88 16.73 -3.96 -5.92
C CYS A 88 17.63 -2.72 -5.79
N GLN A 89 18.59 -2.51 -6.69
CA GLN A 89 19.36 -1.26 -6.72
C GLN A 89 18.51 -0.05 -7.17
N GLU A 90 17.58 -0.25 -8.12
CA GLU A 90 16.59 0.78 -8.48
C GLU A 90 15.69 1.13 -7.29
N VAL A 91 15.19 0.11 -6.58
CA VAL A 91 14.41 0.29 -5.34
C VAL A 91 15.20 1.13 -4.34
N LEU A 92 16.46 0.76 -4.07
CA LEU A 92 17.32 1.47 -3.13
C LEU A 92 17.57 2.93 -3.54
N GLY A 93 17.77 3.18 -4.83
CA GLY A 93 17.91 4.54 -5.36
C GLY A 93 16.66 5.42 -5.21
N LYS A 94 15.54 4.85 -4.76
CA LYS A 94 14.28 5.54 -4.44
C LYS A 94 13.92 5.50 -2.95
N GLN A 95 14.82 5.05 -2.08
CA GLN A 95 14.65 5.14 -0.64
C GLN A 95 15.45 6.33 -0.09
N ASP A 96 14.79 7.24 0.62
CA ASP A 96 15.44 8.31 1.35
C ASP A 96 15.55 7.90 2.82
N LEU A 97 16.75 7.51 3.25
CA LEU A 97 17.05 7.19 4.64
C LEU A 97 18.10 8.17 5.15
N SER A 98 17.79 8.88 6.23
CA SER A 98 18.70 9.85 6.82
C SER A 98 18.69 9.84 8.34
N LEU A 99 19.83 10.18 8.94
CA LEU A 99 20.00 10.41 10.36
C LEU A 99 20.53 11.82 10.57
N ASN A 100 19.81 12.65 11.35
CA ASN A 100 20.13 14.06 11.54
C ASN A 100 20.32 14.81 10.21
N ASN A 101 19.43 14.57 9.24
CA ASN A 101 19.46 15.10 7.87
C ASN A 101 20.71 14.69 7.04
N ARG A 102 21.48 13.69 7.48
CA ARG A 102 22.57 13.10 6.70
C ARG A 102 22.13 11.76 6.15
N SER A 103 22.24 11.56 4.84
CA SER A 103 21.87 10.31 4.20
C SER A 103 22.70 9.14 4.76
N LEU A 104 22.03 8.03 5.08
CA LEU A 104 22.67 6.78 5.45
C LEU A 104 22.83 5.90 4.21
N SER A 105 24.05 5.56 3.87
CA SER A 105 24.34 4.64 2.77
C SER A 105 23.94 3.21 3.15
N LEU A 106 23.10 2.59 2.32
CA LEU A 106 22.79 1.17 2.39
C LEU A 106 23.48 0.41 1.25
N ALA A 107 23.79 -0.85 1.50
CA ALA A 107 24.28 -1.80 0.50
C ALA A 107 23.31 -2.98 0.39
N LEU A 108 23.14 -3.51 -0.82
CA LEU A 108 22.36 -4.72 -1.06
C LEU A 108 23.07 -5.93 -0.43
N VAL A 109 22.33 -6.67 0.38
CA VAL A 109 22.77 -7.91 1.03
C VAL A 109 22.24 -9.13 0.27
N SER A 110 20.96 -9.11 -0.08
CA SER A 110 20.32 -10.18 -0.85
C SER A 110 19.14 -9.66 -1.66
N SER A 111 18.80 -10.40 -2.71
CA SER A 111 17.68 -10.12 -3.60
C SER A 111 17.08 -11.43 -4.09
N GLU A 112 15.76 -11.50 -4.16
CA GLU A 112 15.01 -12.66 -4.66
C GLU A 112 13.78 -12.16 -5.42
N VAL A 113 13.39 -12.89 -6.47
CA VAL A 113 12.15 -12.65 -7.20
C VAL A 113 11.37 -13.95 -7.35
N SER A 114 10.06 -13.86 -7.21
CA SER A 114 9.13 -14.97 -7.41
C SER A 114 7.91 -14.49 -8.18
N PHE A 115 7.18 -15.44 -8.77
CA PHE A 115 6.03 -15.17 -9.63
C PHE A 115 4.78 -15.92 -9.15
N PRO A 116 4.14 -15.50 -8.04
CA PRO A 116 2.89 -16.10 -7.60
C PRO A 116 1.81 -16.00 -8.68
N LEU A 117 0.91 -16.98 -8.71
CA LEU A 117 -0.19 -17.01 -9.68
C LEU A 117 -1.31 -16.06 -9.24
N GLY A 118 -1.68 -15.13 -10.12
CA GLY A 118 -2.88 -14.30 -10.02
C GLY A 118 -4.06 -14.89 -10.80
N VAL A 119 -5.13 -14.10 -10.96
CA VAL A 119 -6.35 -14.58 -11.63
C VAL A 119 -6.09 -15.00 -13.07
N GLY A 120 -6.73 -16.09 -13.48
CA GLY A 120 -6.56 -16.63 -14.82
C GLY A 120 -5.18 -17.20 -15.08
N ASN A 121 -4.43 -17.54 -14.02
CA ASN A 121 -3.05 -18.06 -14.10
C ASN A 121 -2.07 -17.02 -14.71
N LEU A 122 -2.41 -15.73 -14.60
CA LEU A 122 -1.52 -14.65 -14.99
C LEU A 122 -0.44 -14.48 -13.91
N PRO A 123 0.81 -14.20 -14.30
CA PRO A 123 1.88 -13.99 -13.33
C PRO A 123 1.66 -12.68 -12.57
N THR A 124 1.85 -12.74 -11.25
CA THR A 124 2.20 -11.58 -10.43
C THR A 124 3.72 -11.57 -10.24
N LEU A 125 4.27 -10.49 -9.68
CA LEU A 125 5.70 -10.39 -9.40
C LEU A 125 5.91 -9.97 -7.96
N ARG A 126 6.71 -10.74 -7.23
CA ARG A 126 7.15 -10.43 -5.87
C ARG A 126 8.66 -10.39 -5.81
N LEU A 127 9.20 -9.19 -5.63
CA LEU A 127 10.63 -8.94 -5.41
C LEU A 127 10.88 -8.67 -3.93
N THR A 128 11.83 -9.38 -3.33
CA THR A 128 12.30 -9.15 -1.97
C THR A 128 13.75 -8.69 -2.00
N CYS A 129 14.04 -7.58 -1.33
CA CYS A 129 15.37 -7.01 -1.22
C CYS A 129 15.75 -6.87 0.26
N SER A 130 17.00 -7.17 0.61
CA SER A 130 17.56 -6.90 1.92
C SER A 130 18.75 -5.96 1.77
N PHE A 131 18.74 -4.86 2.51
CA PHE A 131 19.81 -3.87 2.53
C PHE A 131 20.34 -3.67 3.95
N ARG A 132 21.60 -3.26 4.04
CA ARG A 132 22.28 -2.96 5.31
C ARG A 132 23.07 -1.66 5.21
N GLY A 133 23.02 -0.85 6.25
CA GLY A 133 23.89 0.33 6.40
C GLY A 133 24.38 0.48 7.83
N ALA A 134 25.46 1.24 7.99
CA ALA A 134 25.99 1.57 9.31
C ALA A 134 25.24 2.76 9.91
N ILE A 135 24.96 2.69 11.21
CA ILE A 135 24.52 3.82 12.02
C ILE A 135 25.76 4.41 12.70
N PRO A 136 26.09 5.71 12.47
CA PRO A 136 27.17 6.35 13.20
C PRO A 136 26.82 6.47 14.68
N ALA A 137 27.84 6.47 15.54
CA ALA A 137 27.66 6.62 16.98
C ALA A 137 26.85 7.90 17.31
N LEU A 138 25.83 7.73 18.15
CA LEU A 138 25.01 8.81 18.66
C LEU A 138 25.62 9.33 19.96
N GLU A 139 25.76 10.65 20.12
CA GLU A 139 26.19 11.23 21.40
C GLU A 139 25.10 11.05 22.45
N GLU A 140 23.90 11.59 22.20
CA GLU A 140 22.74 11.44 23.09
C GLU A 140 21.52 10.90 22.33
N SER A 141 21.17 11.54 21.21
CA SER A 141 20.04 11.14 20.38
C SER A 141 20.25 11.50 18.91
N GLY A 142 19.44 10.93 18.03
CA GLY A 142 19.42 11.27 16.61
C GLY A 142 18.05 11.08 15.98
N GLN A 143 17.70 11.94 15.03
CA GLN A 143 16.46 11.86 14.27
C GLN A 143 16.67 11.00 13.02
N LEU A 144 16.02 9.85 12.96
CA LEU A 144 16.00 9.00 11.77
C LEU A 144 14.73 9.27 10.98
N VAL A 145 14.89 9.46 9.67
CA VAL A 145 13.78 9.64 8.73
C VAL A 145 13.95 8.64 7.61
N PHE A 146 12.87 7.91 7.31
CA PHE A 146 12.78 7.04 6.15
C PHE A 146 11.61 7.46 5.28
N ARG A 147 11.81 7.52 3.96
CA ARG A 147 10.76 7.73 2.97
C ARG A 147 10.91 6.76 1.81
N ASP A 148 9.80 6.15 1.43
CA ASP A 148 9.68 5.38 0.20
C ASP A 148 9.15 6.26 -0.94
N MET A 149 10.00 6.49 -1.94
CA MET A 149 9.70 7.33 -3.09
C MET A 149 9.50 6.51 -4.37
N LEU A 150 9.49 5.18 -4.28
CA LEU A 150 9.30 4.31 -5.43
C LEU A 150 7.83 4.38 -5.89
N TYR A 151 7.64 4.52 -7.20
CA TYR A 151 6.32 4.51 -7.85
C TYR A 151 5.26 5.42 -7.18
N PRO A 152 5.51 6.73 -6.98
CA PRO A 152 4.69 7.58 -6.11
C PRO A 152 3.23 7.74 -6.55
N ASN A 153 2.96 7.49 -7.84
CA ASN A 153 1.63 7.62 -8.45
C ASN A 153 0.90 6.28 -8.63
N ARG A 154 1.48 5.17 -8.17
CA ARG A 154 0.84 3.85 -8.23
C ARG A 154 -0.04 3.64 -7.01
N LEU A 155 -1.26 3.18 -7.27
CA LEU A 155 -2.20 2.72 -6.25
C LEU A 155 -1.73 1.37 -5.69
N GLY A 156 -2.04 1.11 -4.44
CA GLY A 156 -1.72 -0.14 -3.76
C GLY A 156 -1.53 0.05 -2.27
N TRP A 157 -1.14 -1.02 -1.62
CA TRP A 157 -0.80 -1.05 -0.21
C TRP A 157 0.62 -0.55 0.03
N ARG A 158 0.83 0.30 1.03
CA ARG A 158 2.15 0.73 1.51
C ARG A 158 2.21 0.62 3.02
N GLU A 159 3.16 -0.16 3.48
CA GLU A 159 3.32 -0.46 4.89
C GLU A 159 4.78 -0.30 5.31
N ILE A 160 4.97 0.40 6.43
CA ILE A 160 6.27 0.64 7.04
C ILE A 160 6.22 0.09 8.46
N VAL A 161 7.11 -0.86 8.73
CA VAL A 161 7.30 -1.47 10.05
C VAL A 161 8.68 -1.08 10.58
N VAL A 162 8.76 -0.77 11.86
CA VAL A 162 10.02 -0.41 12.53
C VAL A 162 10.22 -1.31 13.75
N ILE A 163 11.36 -1.99 13.79
CA ILE A 163 11.76 -2.88 14.88
C ILE A 163 13.02 -2.32 15.53
N ALA A 164 12.97 -2.12 16.84
CA ALA A 164 14.14 -1.75 17.62
C ALA A 164 14.98 -3.00 17.94
N ASP A 165 16.29 -2.94 17.73
CA ASP A 165 17.22 -4.01 18.09
C ASP A 165 18.34 -3.47 19.00
N GLY A 166 18.14 -3.61 20.31
CA GLY A 166 19.11 -3.17 21.32
C GLY A 166 19.27 -1.65 21.45
N ILE A 167 18.49 -0.83 20.73
CA ILE A 167 18.46 0.64 20.83
C ILE A 167 17.06 1.11 21.25
N SER A 168 16.97 2.27 21.91
CA SER A 168 15.68 2.90 22.20
C SER A 168 15.26 3.77 21.03
N ILE A 169 14.04 3.54 20.54
CA ILE A 169 13.39 4.34 19.49
C ILE A 169 12.08 4.91 20.01
N GLN A 170 11.74 6.12 19.58
CA GLN A 170 10.48 6.80 19.88
C GLN A 170 9.93 7.43 18.60
N GLY A 171 8.62 7.41 18.42
CA GLY A 171 7.95 7.96 17.25
C GLY A 171 6.57 7.34 17.08
N ASP A 172 5.92 7.68 15.97
CA ASP A 172 4.67 7.06 15.55
C ASP A 172 4.98 6.00 14.49
N PHE A 173 4.95 4.72 14.87
CA PHE A 173 5.28 3.59 14.00
C PHE A 173 4.62 2.31 14.48
N THR A 174 4.52 1.33 13.59
CA THR A 174 4.05 -0.03 13.90
C THR A 174 5.24 -0.98 13.96
N ALA A 175 5.27 -1.88 14.94
CA ALA A 175 6.36 -2.84 15.15
C ALA A 175 6.12 -4.24 14.56
N SER A 176 4.95 -4.46 13.96
CA SER A 176 4.53 -5.74 13.38
C SER A 176 3.78 -5.53 12.09
N SER A 177 3.96 -6.41 11.12
CA SER A 177 3.24 -6.32 9.85
C SER A 177 1.81 -6.84 9.97
N ILE A 178 0.84 -6.05 9.52
CA ILE A 178 -0.57 -6.49 9.42
C ILE A 178 -0.84 -7.24 8.12
N SER A 179 -0.04 -6.99 7.06
CA SER A 179 -0.17 -7.69 5.78
C SER A 179 0.64 -9.00 5.69
N ASN A 180 1.28 -9.40 6.78
CA ASN A 180 2.29 -10.45 6.79
C ASN A 180 3.32 -10.25 5.65
N ARG A 181 3.87 -9.03 5.53
CA ARG A 181 4.80 -8.64 4.46
C ARG A 181 4.19 -8.84 3.06
N LEU A 182 2.95 -8.38 2.85
CA LEU A 182 2.20 -8.51 1.60
C LEU A 182 1.91 -9.96 1.19
N MET A 183 1.84 -10.89 2.15
CA MET A 183 1.42 -12.27 1.88
C MET A 183 -0.05 -12.53 2.22
N ALA A 184 -0.67 -11.66 3.03
CA ALA A 184 -2.08 -11.73 3.38
C ALA A 184 -2.62 -10.32 3.63
N TYR A 185 -3.68 -9.91 2.95
CA TYR A 185 -4.24 -8.57 3.10
C TYR A 185 -5.46 -8.62 4.04
N PRO A 186 -5.54 -7.74 5.07
CA PRO A 186 -6.74 -7.65 5.90
C PRO A 186 -7.96 -7.23 5.06
N GLU A 187 -9.01 -8.06 5.09
CA GLU A 187 -10.24 -7.87 4.28
C GLU A 187 -10.93 -6.53 4.55
N ASP A 188 -10.87 -6.05 5.80
CA ASP A 188 -11.45 -4.78 6.24
C ASP A 188 -10.73 -3.54 5.70
N LEU A 189 -9.54 -3.70 5.14
CA LEU A 189 -8.70 -2.62 4.62
C LEU A 189 -8.57 -2.64 3.09
N LEU A 190 -9.25 -3.54 2.37
CA LEU A 190 -9.16 -3.61 0.91
C LEU A 190 -9.76 -2.37 0.21
N GLU A 191 -10.80 -1.75 0.81
CA GLU A 191 -11.42 -0.53 0.28
C GLU A 191 -10.63 0.75 0.61
N SER A 192 -9.79 0.70 1.65
CA SER A 192 -8.92 1.80 2.07
C SER A 192 -7.54 1.27 2.44
N PRO A 193 -6.73 0.85 1.45
CA PRO A 193 -5.42 0.26 1.69
C PRO A 193 -4.53 1.21 2.47
N LEU A 194 -3.63 0.64 3.27
CA LEU A 194 -2.63 1.41 4.00
C LEU A 194 -1.75 2.19 2.99
N ASP A 195 -1.44 3.46 3.28
CA ASP A 195 -0.59 4.31 2.42
C ASP A 195 0.49 5.03 3.25
N GLN A 196 1.28 4.26 3.99
CA GLN A 196 2.44 4.78 4.74
C GLN A 196 3.62 4.99 3.78
N ARG A 197 4.07 6.25 3.67
CA ARG A 197 5.17 6.63 2.76
C ARG A 197 6.43 7.08 3.48
N GLU A 198 6.29 7.45 4.73
CA GLU A 198 7.40 7.93 5.54
C GLU A 198 7.20 7.58 7.02
N VAL A 199 8.31 7.54 7.74
CA VAL A 199 8.31 7.41 9.21
C VAL A 199 9.43 8.27 9.79
N PHE A 200 9.12 8.90 10.93
CA PHE A 200 10.04 9.75 11.68
C PHE A 200 10.25 9.18 13.07
N LEU A 201 11.51 9.00 13.46
CA LEU A 201 11.88 8.33 14.70
C LEU A 201 12.99 9.12 15.39
N THR A 202 12.99 9.06 16.71
CA THR A 202 14.12 9.50 17.55
C THR A 202 14.82 8.27 18.12
N LEU A 203 16.11 8.17 17.89
CA LEU A 203 16.99 7.14 18.43
C LEU A 203 17.68 7.73 19.66
N ALA A 204 17.80 6.97 20.74
CA ALA A 204 18.54 7.38 21.94
C ALA A 204 19.72 6.44 22.22
N SER A 205 20.90 7.02 22.49
CA SER A 205 22.14 6.27 22.76
C SER A 205 22.12 5.52 24.10
N GLY A 206 21.21 5.89 25.02
CA GLY A 206 21.26 5.48 26.43
C GLY A 206 20.05 4.70 26.99
N GLY A 207 19.14 4.18 26.17
CA GLY A 207 17.95 3.46 26.67
C GLY A 207 18.11 1.94 26.69
N ARG A 208 17.82 1.30 27.82
CA ARG A 208 17.40 -0.12 27.82
C ARG A 208 16.20 -0.25 26.87
N ALA A 209 16.20 -1.28 26.03
CA ALA A 209 15.10 -1.58 25.12
C ALA A 209 13.76 -1.49 25.87
N VAL A 210 12.89 -0.58 25.43
CA VAL A 210 11.53 -0.51 25.94
C VAL A 210 10.78 -1.60 25.19
N GLU A 211 10.37 -2.66 25.90
CA GLU A 211 9.39 -3.61 25.39
C GLU A 211 8.21 -2.82 24.84
N ALA A 212 7.85 -3.08 23.59
CA ALA A 212 6.62 -2.57 23.00
C ALA A 212 5.47 -2.90 23.97
N GLN A 213 4.91 -1.87 24.60
CA GLN A 213 3.67 -2.08 25.33
C GLN A 213 2.62 -2.39 24.28
N ALA A 214 2.26 -3.67 24.20
CA ALA A 214 1.00 -4.08 23.62
C ALA A 214 -0.07 -3.25 24.33
N GLN A 215 -0.65 -2.28 23.61
CA GLN A 215 -1.91 -1.68 24.02
C GLN A 215 -2.93 -2.80 23.95
N GLU A 216 -3.09 -3.48 25.08
CA GLU A 216 -4.25 -4.28 25.40
C GLU A 216 -5.44 -3.35 25.18
N SER A 217 -6.14 -3.57 24.06
CA SER A 217 -7.40 -2.91 23.76
C SER A 217 -8.32 -3.12 24.95
N GLN A 218 -8.39 -2.11 25.82
CA GLN A 218 -9.41 -2.04 26.84
C GLN A 218 -10.74 -1.96 26.10
N THR A 219 -11.32 -3.13 25.93
CA THR A 219 -12.72 -3.30 25.59
C THR A 219 -13.47 -2.62 26.72
N THR A 220 -13.81 -1.34 26.51
CA THR A 220 -14.77 -0.65 27.35
C THR A 220 -16.08 -1.42 27.17
N SER A 221 -16.39 -2.27 28.14
CA SER A 221 -17.67 -2.93 28.22
C SER A 221 -18.72 -1.84 28.37
N PHE A 222 -19.40 -1.54 27.25
CA PHE A 222 -20.57 -0.70 27.29
C PHE A 222 -21.61 -1.45 28.11
N SER A 223 -21.79 -1.06 29.37
CA SER A 223 -22.81 -1.62 30.23
C SER A 223 -24.16 -1.33 29.58
N ASN A 224 -24.91 -2.38 29.22
CA ASN A 224 -26.33 -2.27 28.87
C ASN A 224 -27.12 -1.89 30.13
N GLN A 225 -27.10 -0.60 30.46
CA GLN A 225 -28.06 0.01 31.37
C GLN A 225 -29.31 0.37 30.55
N PRO A 226 -30.51 -0.10 30.93
CA PRO A 226 -31.73 0.27 30.24
C PRO A 226 -31.96 1.78 30.38
N TRP A 227 -32.16 2.46 29.25
CA TRP A 227 -32.51 3.87 29.17
C TRP A 227 -33.85 4.10 29.88
N THR A 228 -33.79 4.49 31.16
CA THR A 228 -34.94 5.06 31.85
C THR A 228 -34.94 6.56 31.61
N GLY A 229 -36.05 7.02 31.03
CA GLY A 229 -36.23 8.32 30.39
C GLY A 229 -35.60 9.52 31.10
N ARG A 230 -34.70 10.19 30.37
CA ARG A 230 -34.47 11.63 30.53
C ARG A 230 -34.83 12.31 29.22
N ARG A 231 -35.82 13.21 29.31
CA ARG A 231 -36.31 14.04 28.21
C ARG A 231 -35.21 15.00 27.76
N CYS A 232 -34.83 14.93 26.50
CA CYS A 232 -34.14 16.03 25.84
C CYS A 232 -35.16 17.16 25.63
N LEU A 233 -34.98 18.28 26.32
CA LEU A 233 -35.68 19.51 26.03
C LEU A 233 -35.01 20.14 24.80
N TYR A 234 -35.68 20.09 23.65
CA TYR A 234 -35.32 20.90 22.49
C TYR A 234 -36.04 22.26 22.58
N PRO A 235 -35.38 23.39 22.26
CA PRO A 235 -36.09 24.64 22.02
C PRO A 235 -36.95 24.49 20.78
N LEU A 236 -38.23 24.83 20.93
CA LEU A 236 -39.21 24.97 19.87
C LEU A 236 -38.78 26.09 18.93
N ASP A 237 -38.71 25.80 17.63
CA ASP A 237 -39.20 26.64 16.52
C ASP A 237 -38.64 26.09 15.21
N TYR A 238 -39.47 25.41 14.41
CA TYR A 238 -39.54 25.45 12.93
C TYR A 238 -40.58 24.41 12.44
N PRO A 239 -41.33 24.68 11.35
CA PRO A 239 -42.57 24.01 11.04
C PRO A 239 -42.37 22.61 10.42
N THR A 240 -43.36 21.75 10.68
CA THR A 240 -43.50 20.37 10.23
C THR A 240 -43.52 20.24 8.69
N GLY A 241 -42.59 19.46 8.15
CA GLY A 241 -42.62 18.98 6.76
C GLY A 241 -42.02 17.58 6.68
N ILE A 242 -42.82 16.62 6.24
CA ILE A 242 -42.43 15.22 6.01
C ILE A 242 -41.71 15.16 4.65
N TYR A 243 -40.46 14.67 4.62
CA TYR A 243 -39.77 14.30 3.37
C TYR A 243 -39.28 12.85 3.45
N PRO A 244 -39.62 12.00 2.47
CA PRO A 244 -39.05 10.66 2.36
C PRO A 244 -37.60 10.71 1.87
N CYS A 245 -36.77 9.84 2.45
CA CYS A 245 -35.39 9.60 2.05
C CYS A 245 -35.36 8.98 0.65
N ASP A 246 -34.76 9.67 -0.32
CA ASP A 246 -33.96 9.05 -1.36
C ASP A 246 -33.23 10.13 -2.17
N SER A 247 -32.08 9.76 -2.73
CA SER A 247 -31.17 10.52 -3.60
C SER A 247 -30.20 11.51 -2.93
N TYR A 248 -29.12 10.96 -2.34
CA TYR A 248 -27.85 11.68 -2.18
C TYR A 248 -26.97 11.46 -3.43
N HIS A 249 -26.98 12.42 -4.34
CA HIS A 249 -25.77 12.80 -5.05
C HIS A 249 -25.73 14.33 -5.11
N SER A 250 -24.56 14.88 -4.78
CA SER A 250 -24.12 16.25 -5.05
C SER A 250 -24.93 17.39 -4.43
N PHE A 251 -24.43 17.99 -3.34
CA PHE A 251 -24.14 19.43 -3.25
C PHE A 251 -23.62 19.77 -1.84
N ALA A 252 -22.41 20.33 -1.76
CA ALA A 252 -22.09 21.52 -0.94
C ALA A 252 -20.58 21.68 -0.76
N ARG A 253 -19.92 22.28 -1.76
CA ARG A 253 -18.98 23.35 -1.41
C ARG A 253 -19.79 24.61 -1.20
N ARG A 254 -19.58 25.22 -0.03
CA ARG A 254 -19.24 26.64 0.17
C ARG A 254 -20.13 27.33 1.21
N PHE A 255 -19.59 27.42 2.43
CA PHE A 255 -19.80 28.59 3.26
C PHE A 255 -18.95 29.76 2.74
N LEU A 256 -19.52 30.95 2.94
CA LEU A 256 -19.23 32.22 2.31
C LEU A 256 -17.96 32.88 2.83
N HIS A 257 -17.26 33.60 1.96
CA HIS A 257 -17.04 35.05 2.14
C HIS A 257 -16.60 35.68 0.81
N GLY A 258 -17.21 36.83 0.49
CA GLY A 258 -16.56 37.86 -0.34
C GLY A 258 -17.16 38.11 -1.73
N ARG A 259 -18.19 38.97 -1.76
CA ARG A 259 -18.47 40.06 -2.72
C ARG A 259 -18.09 39.86 -4.21
N GLY A 260 -19.09 39.93 -5.07
CA GLY A 260 -18.91 40.25 -6.49
C GLY A 260 -20.19 40.05 -7.29
N THR A 261 -20.80 41.13 -7.73
CA THR A 261 -22.02 41.24 -8.52
C THR A 261 -21.96 40.44 -9.83
N CYS A 262 -22.98 39.62 -10.11
CA CYS A 262 -23.21 39.02 -11.42
C CYS A 262 -23.91 40.02 -12.36
N ALA A 263 -23.30 40.31 -13.50
CA ALA A 263 -23.98 40.85 -14.67
C ALA A 263 -24.19 39.73 -15.71
N HIS A 264 -25.41 39.63 -16.22
CA HIS A 264 -25.83 38.79 -17.33
C HIS A 264 -25.03 39.06 -18.62
N SER A 265 -24.71 38.03 -19.40
CA SER A 265 -25.43 37.73 -20.67
C SER A 265 -24.65 36.78 -21.61
N ARG A 266 -25.26 35.60 -21.82
CA ARG A 266 -25.37 34.75 -23.03
C ARG A 266 -24.15 34.19 -23.81
N PRO A 267 -24.32 33.02 -24.47
CA PRO A 267 -23.26 32.21 -25.07
C PRO A 267 -23.25 32.25 -26.61
N TRP A 268 -22.17 31.77 -27.25
CA TRP A 268 -22.12 31.13 -28.59
C TRP A 268 -20.69 30.59 -28.83
N LYS A 269 -20.49 29.28 -28.99
CA LYS A 269 -20.49 28.45 -30.23
C LYS A 269 -19.27 28.63 -31.16
N ASN A 270 -18.52 27.52 -31.26
CA ASN A 270 -17.77 26.99 -32.40
C ASN A 270 -16.46 27.68 -32.83
N GLY A 271 -15.41 26.86 -33.03
CA GLY A 271 -14.35 27.17 -33.98
C GLY A 271 -12.99 26.53 -33.67
N CYS A 272 -12.66 25.44 -34.37
CA CYS A 272 -11.29 24.97 -34.55
C CYS A 272 -10.35 26.11 -34.99
N SER A 273 -9.11 26.14 -34.48
CA SER A 273 -7.91 25.88 -35.29
C SER A 273 -6.64 26.08 -34.47
N SER A 274 -5.67 25.23 -34.77
CA SER A 274 -4.28 25.23 -34.35
C SER A 274 -3.54 26.54 -34.63
N VAL A 275 -2.79 27.05 -33.64
CA VAL A 275 -1.57 27.82 -33.87
C VAL A 275 -0.53 27.41 -32.82
N PHE A 276 0.56 26.80 -33.31
CA PHE A 276 1.81 26.57 -32.58
C PHE A 276 2.40 27.92 -32.14
N GLY A 277 2.66 28.08 -30.85
CA GLY A 277 3.44 29.19 -30.30
C GLY A 277 4.52 28.66 -29.37
N ARG A 278 5.77 28.60 -29.87
CA ARG A 278 6.96 28.36 -29.05
C ARG A 278 7.13 29.55 -28.09
N TYR A 279 7.30 29.26 -26.81
CA TYR A 279 7.88 30.21 -25.85
C TYR A 279 9.13 29.58 -25.24
N THR A 280 10.28 30.09 -25.66
CA THR A 280 11.54 30.03 -24.92
C THR A 280 11.85 31.45 -24.51
N TRP A 281 11.98 31.72 -23.22
CA TRP A 281 12.84 32.80 -22.71
C TRP A 281 13.37 32.37 -21.34
N ASN A 282 14.69 32.14 -21.31
CA ASN A 282 15.53 32.35 -20.13
C ASN A 282 15.52 33.85 -19.82
N ILE A 283 15.34 34.22 -18.54
CA ILE A 283 16.37 34.69 -17.59
C ILE A 283 15.80 34.43 -16.20
#